data_AF-A0A3B9HXN3-F1
#
_entry.id   AF-A0A3B9HXN3-F1
#
_cell.length_a   1.000
_cell.length_b   1.000
_cell.length_c   1.000
_cell.angle_alpha   90.00
_cell.angle_beta   90.00
_cell.angle_gamma   90.00
#
_symmetry.space_group_name_H-M   'P 1'
#
loop_
_entity.id
_entity.type
_entity.pdbx_description
1 polymer ?
#
loop_
_entity_poly.entity_id
_entity_poly.type
_entity_poly.pdbx_seq_one_letter_code
_entity_poly.pdbx_strand_id
1 'polypeptide(L)'
;MRIIHKIFVSLKSAIILIGILTVLSVLGTLVPQNLDAVEYIRRYPRIGHMILSLGFDDMYRSAPFRTCLWLLSISTVTCIITRWKSTYRKLSARLERASAREISAYESGRPVSGPMKQDWPREFAAIRTDEDGVQICLNTSGKI
;
A
#
# COMPACT_ATOMS: atom_id res chain seq x y z
N MET A 1 19.75 16.76 4.81
CA MET A 1 18.43 16.61 4.17
C MET A 1 17.87 15.17 4.10
N ARG A 2 18.58 14.12 4.57
CA ARG A 2 18.12 12.71 4.44
C ARG A 2 17.03 12.27 5.43
N ILE A 3 16.92 12.92 6.59
CA ILE A 3 15.97 12.54 7.65
C ILE A 3 14.53 12.88 7.26
N ILE A 4 14.30 14.07 6.72
CA ILE A 4 12.98 14.53 6.26
C ILE A 4 12.45 13.56 5.19
N HIS A 5 13.27 13.23 4.18
CA HIS A 5 12.90 12.27 3.15
C HIS A 5 12.61 10.86 3.70
N LYS A 6 13.32 10.41 4.75
CA LYS A 6 13.02 9.12 5.40
C LYS A 6 11.69 9.15 6.17
N ILE A 7 11.35 10.28 6.80
CA ILE A 7 10.08 10.44 7.51
C ILE A 7 8.92 10.46 6.52
N PHE A 8 9.04 11.20 5.40
CA PHE A 8 8.00 11.28 4.36
C PHE A 8 7.85 10.02 3.51
N VAL A 9 8.91 9.20 3.37
CA VAL A 9 8.87 7.90 2.67
C VAL A 9 8.37 6.76 3.57
N SER A 10 8.14 7.02 4.86
CA SER A 10 7.68 6.00 5.80
C SER A 10 6.19 5.73 5.63
N LEU A 11 5.82 4.45 5.48
CA LEU A 11 4.41 4.04 5.52
C LEU A 11 3.71 4.47 6.82
N LYS A 12 4.47 4.58 7.93
CA LYS A 12 3.93 5.01 9.22
C LYS A 12 3.37 6.43 9.18
N SER A 13 4.02 7.37 8.48
CA SER A 13 3.51 8.74 8.38
C SER A 13 2.22 8.79 7.58
N ALA A 14 2.16 8.05 6.45
CA ALA A 14 0.96 7.98 5.63
C ALA A 14 -0.24 7.44 6.41
N ILE A 15 -0.06 6.37 7.20
CA ILE A 15 -1.12 5.81 8.05
C ILE A 15 -1.64 6.83 9.07
N ILE A 16 -0.74 7.57 9.74
CA ILE A 16 -1.12 8.62 10.70
C ILE A 16 -1.93 9.71 10.00
N LEU A 17 -1.47 10.19 8.83
CA LEU A 17 -2.18 11.21 8.06
C LEU A 17 -3.57 10.74 7.61
N ILE A 18 -3.68 9.48 7.16
CA ILE A 18 -4.96 8.89 6.78
C ILE A 18 -5.89 8.86 8.00
N GLY A 19 -5.40 8.45 9.18
CA GLY A 19 -6.20 8.46 10.41
C GLY A 19 -6.72 9.85 10.77
N ILE A 20 -5.88 10.88 10.65
CA ILE A 20 -6.30 12.29 10.86
C ILE A 20 -7.39 12.68 9.85
N LEU A 21 -7.18 12.38 8.57
CA LEU A 21 -8.16 12.67 7.52
C LEU A 21 -9.48 11.93 7.73
N THR A 22 -9.44 10.69 8.23
CA THR A 22 -10.66 9.93 8.56
C THR A 22 -11.45 10.63 9.66
N VAL A 23 -10.79 11.08 10.73
CA VAL A 23 -11.46 11.82 11.81
C VAL A 23 -12.07 13.12 11.28
N LEU A 24 -11.32 13.89 10.49
CA LEU A 24 -11.82 15.11 9.86
C LEU A 24 -13.04 14.80 8.96
N SER A 25 -12.97 13.76 8.13
CA SER A 25 -14.07 13.36 7.24
C SER A 25 -15.36 13.01 8.01
N VAL A 26 -15.24 12.28 9.12
CA VAL A 26 -16.39 11.93 9.98
C VAL A 26 -17.01 13.19 10.58
N LEU A 27 -16.18 14.11 11.09
CA LEU A 27 -16.67 15.39 11.62
C LEU A 27 -17.45 16.20 10.57
N GLY A 28 -17.07 16.11 9.29
CA GLY A 28 -17.70 16.89 8.21
C GLY A 28 -18.98 16.31 7.70
N THR A 29 -19.16 15.01 7.92
CA THR A 29 -20.40 14.33 7.64
C THR A 29 -21.42 14.61 8.76
N LEU A 30 -20.96 14.80 10.00
CA LEU A 30 -21.81 15.10 11.15
C LEU A 30 -22.31 16.55 11.18
N VAL A 31 -21.51 17.50 10.68
CA VAL A 31 -21.82 18.93 10.70
C VAL A 31 -22.56 19.33 9.41
N PRO A 32 -23.77 19.92 9.50
CA PRO A 32 -24.57 20.25 8.32
C PRO A 32 -23.94 21.37 7.49
N GLN A 33 -23.48 21.07 6.28
CA GLN A 33 -22.68 21.98 5.45
C GLN A 33 -23.49 23.17 4.90
N ASN A 34 -22.83 24.31 4.64
CA ASN A 34 -23.40 25.50 3.99
C ASN A 34 -24.65 26.12 4.66
N LEU A 35 -24.78 26.04 5.99
CA LEU A 35 -25.77 26.87 6.71
C LEU A 35 -25.25 28.30 6.90
N ASP A 36 -26.20 29.22 7.04
CA ASP A 36 -25.88 30.61 7.38
C ASP A 36 -25.21 30.70 8.76
N ALA A 37 -24.26 31.62 8.90
CA ALA A 37 -23.42 31.75 10.10
C ALA A 37 -24.26 32.02 11.37
N VAL A 38 -25.35 32.76 11.21
CA VAL A 38 -26.29 33.10 12.30
C VAL A 38 -27.06 31.85 12.76
N GLU A 39 -27.48 31.00 11.82
CA GLU A 39 -28.20 29.77 12.10
C GLU A 39 -27.28 28.73 12.77
N TYR A 40 -26.00 28.73 12.41
CA TYR A 40 -24.97 27.91 13.05
C TYR A 40 -24.77 28.24 14.53
N ILE A 41 -24.67 29.52 14.87
CA ILE A 41 -24.50 29.98 16.27
C ILE A 41 -25.77 29.70 17.08
N ARG A 42 -26.96 29.83 16.47
CA ARG A 42 -28.23 29.47 17.12
C ARG A 42 -28.33 27.98 17.41
N ARG A 43 -27.92 27.12 16.47
CA ARG A 43 -28.02 25.66 16.61
C ARG A 43 -26.93 25.08 17.49
N TYR A 44 -25.75 25.69 17.50
CA TYR A 44 -24.58 25.26 18.28
C TYR A 44 -24.02 26.43 19.12
N PRO A 45 -24.71 26.86 20.18
CA PRO A 45 -24.32 28.07 20.93
C PRO A 45 -22.96 27.97 21.64
N ARG A 46 -22.48 26.76 21.97
CA ARG A 46 -21.18 26.56 22.63
C ARG A 46 -20.00 26.33 21.68
N ILE A 47 -20.24 25.69 20.54
CA ILE A 47 -19.18 25.24 19.61
C ILE A 47 -19.26 25.90 18.23
N GLY A 48 -20.33 26.64 17.93
CA GLY A 48 -20.58 27.28 16.63
C GLY A 48 -19.48 28.25 16.20
N HIS A 49 -18.95 29.05 17.13
CA HIS A 49 -17.81 29.94 16.83
C HIS A 49 -16.52 29.17 16.52
N MET A 50 -16.30 28.03 17.17
CA MET A 50 -15.12 27.17 16.90
C MET A 50 -15.28 26.45 15.55
N ILE A 51 -16.48 26.01 15.23
CA ILE A 51 -16.83 25.39 13.94
C ILE A 51 -16.58 26.39 12.79
N LEU A 52 -17.09 27.62 12.92
CA LEU A 52 -16.92 28.67 11.91
C LEU A 52 -15.45 29.12 11.76
N SER A 53 -14.72 29.25 12.88
CA SER A 53 -13.31 29.69 12.83
C SER A 53 -12.37 28.65 12.24
N LEU A 54 -12.66 27.35 12.41
CA LEU A 54 -11.90 26.27 11.77
C LEU A 54 -12.33 26.02 10.32
N GLY A 55 -13.40 26.66 9.83
CA GLY A 55 -13.92 26.51 8.47
C GLY A 55 -14.66 25.18 8.25
N PHE A 56 -15.33 24.66 9.28
CA PHE A 56 -16.11 23.42 9.20
C PHE A 56 -17.44 23.57 8.45
N ASP A 57 -17.84 24.80 8.14
CA ASP A 57 -18.97 25.15 7.27
C ASP A 57 -18.74 24.74 5.80
N ASP A 58 -17.47 24.73 5.37
CA ASP A 58 -16.98 24.19 4.10
C ASP A 58 -15.70 23.36 4.35
N MET A 59 -15.87 22.23 5.04
CA MET A 59 -14.70 21.47 5.52
C MET A 59 -13.80 20.97 4.39
N TYR A 60 -14.33 20.57 3.24
CA TYR A 60 -13.50 20.06 2.14
C TYR A 60 -12.61 21.15 1.53
N ARG A 61 -13.00 22.42 1.66
CA ARG A 61 -12.20 23.56 1.23
C ARG A 61 -11.33 24.14 2.34
N SER A 62 -11.57 23.75 3.58
CA SER A 62 -10.84 24.21 4.76
C SER A 62 -9.32 23.96 4.67
N ALA A 63 -8.57 24.89 5.25
CA ALA A 63 -7.11 24.82 5.34
C ALA A 63 -6.58 23.53 6.01
N PRO A 64 -7.13 23.04 7.15
CA PRO A 64 -6.61 21.82 7.78
C PRO A 64 -6.80 20.57 6.92
N PHE A 65 -7.96 20.43 6.26
CA PHE A 65 -8.23 19.29 5.39
C PHE A 65 -7.32 19.28 4.16
N ARG A 66 -7.22 20.43 3.49
CA ARG A 66 -6.41 20.59 2.27
C ARG A 66 -4.91 20.41 2.56
N THR A 67 -4.43 20.89 3.69
CA THR A 67 -3.03 20.70 4.11
C THR A 67 -2.71 19.22 4.35
N CYS A 68 -3.58 18.50 5.06
CA CYS A 68 -3.40 17.06 5.29
C CYS A 68 -3.42 16.27 3.98
N LEU A 69 -4.31 16.62 3.04
CA LEU A 69 -4.42 15.99 1.74
C LEU A 69 -3.17 16.19 0.88
N TRP A 70 -2.63 17.41 0.85
CA TRP A 70 -1.37 17.72 0.16
C TRP A 70 -0.20 16.94 0.75
N LEU A 71 -0.10 16.93 2.08
CA LEU A 71 0.95 16.23 2.79
C LEU A 71 0.91 14.71 2.52
N LEU A 72 -0.30 14.13 2.50
CA LEU A 72 -0.53 12.73 2.18
C LEU A 72 -0.15 12.43 0.73
N SER A 73 -0.55 13.30 -0.20
CA SER A 73 -0.25 13.16 -1.63
C SER A 73 1.25 13.15 -1.88
N ILE A 74 1.98 14.11 -1.30
CA ILE A 74 3.44 14.19 -1.42
C ILE A 74 4.11 12.94 -0.81
N SER A 75 3.67 12.52 0.38
CA SER A 75 4.20 11.32 1.04
C SER A 75 3.99 10.06 0.18
N THR A 76 2.79 9.90 -0.39
CA THR A 76 2.43 8.76 -1.23
C THR A 76 3.23 8.75 -2.53
N VAL A 77 3.33 9.87 -3.24
CA VAL A 77 4.13 9.99 -4.48
C VAL A 77 5.60 9.66 -4.20
N THR A 78 6.16 10.19 -3.12
CA THR A 78 7.57 9.92 -2.75
C THR A 78 7.78 8.44 -2.41
N CYS A 79 6.82 7.81 -1.72
CA CYS A 79 6.84 6.39 -1.41
C CYS A 79 6.76 5.53 -2.68
N ILE A 80 5.86 5.86 -3.61
CA ILE A 80 5.70 5.17 -4.90
C ILE A 80 7.01 5.24 -5.68
N ILE A 81 7.61 6.42 -5.87
CA ILE A 81 8.85 6.58 -6.63
C ILE A 81 9.99 5.76 -6.01
N THR A 82 10.14 5.82 -4.69
CA THR A 82 11.21 5.11 -3.98
C THR A 82 11.05 3.59 -4.11
N ARG A 83 9.83 3.08 -3.91
CA ARG A 83 9.53 1.65 -3.99
C ARG A 83 9.57 1.14 -5.43
N TRP A 84 9.08 1.93 -6.38
CA TRP A 84 9.13 1.64 -7.81
C TRP A 84 10.56 1.48 -8.28
N LYS A 85 11.46 2.42 -7.96
CA LYS A 85 12.89 2.33 -8.33
C LYS A 85 13.58 1.10 -7.77
N SER A 86 13.23 0.67 -6.56
CA SER A 86 13.79 -0.57 -6.00
C SER A 86 13.22 -1.82 -6.68
N THR A 87 11.93 -1.82 -6.99
CA THR A 87 11.25 -2.97 -7.59
C THR A 87 11.67 -3.14 -9.05
N TYR A 88 11.72 -2.03 -9.80
CA TYR A 88 12.18 -1.99 -11.19
C TYR A 88 13.60 -2.54 -11.32
N ARG A 89 14.53 -2.16 -10.44
CA ARG A 89 15.91 -2.71 -10.46
C ARG A 89 15.97 -4.22 -10.22
N LYS A 90 15.11 -4.75 -9.35
CA LYS A 90 15.03 -6.20 -9.11
C LYS A 90 14.39 -6.92 -10.28
N LEU A 91 13.37 -6.31 -10.88
CA LEU A 91 12.66 -6.85 -12.03
C LEU A 91 13.54 -6.84 -13.28
N SER A 92 14.24 -5.74 -13.57
CA SER A 92 15.16 -5.64 -14.71
C SER A 92 16.29 -6.66 -14.61
N ALA A 93 16.89 -6.81 -13.42
CA ALA A 93 17.91 -7.83 -13.18
C ALA A 93 17.38 -9.27 -13.30
N ARG A 94 16.08 -9.50 -13.04
CA ARG A 94 15.43 -10.79 -13.29
C ARG A 94 15.10 -10.98 -14.77
N LEU A 95 14.62 -9.95 -15.45
CA LEU A 95 14.25 -10.00 -16.87
C LEU A 95 15.49 -10.23 -17.76
N GLU A 96 16.62 -9.60 -17.44
CA GLU A 96 17.90 -9.86 -18.10
C GLU A 96 18.37 -11.31 -17.90
N ARG A 97 18.09 -11.93 -16.75
CA ARG A 97 18.44 -13.34 -16.47
C ARG A 97 17.49 -14.34 -17.09
N ALA A 98 16.19 -14.03 -17.11
CA ALA A 98 15.15 -14.81 -17.78
C ALA A 98 15.13 -14.62 -19.30
N SER A 99 16.11 -13.87 -19.82
CA SER A 99 16.18 -13.34 -21.18
C SER A 99 15.87 -14.39 -22.23
N ALA A 100 14.82 -14.10 -23.01
CA ALA A 100 14.40 -14.60 -24.33
C ALA A 100 14.46 -16.10 -24.63
N ARG A 101 15.55 -16.80 -24.30
CA ARG A 101 15.73 -18.25 -24.41
C ARG A 101 14.80 -19.03 -23.48
N GLU A 102 14.54 -18.58 -22.27
CA GLU A 102 13.58 -19.26 -21.39
C GLU A 102 12.15 -19.02 -21.87
N ILE A 103 11.81 -17.79 -22.27
CA ILE A 103 10.47 -17.45 -22.79
C ILE A 103 10.18 -18.21 -24.10
N SER A 104 11.16 -18.31 -25.01
CA SER A 104 11.01 -19.08 -26.26
C SER A 104 11.04 -20.59 -26.05
N ALA A 105 11.65 -21.09 -24.96
CA ALA A 105 11.54 -22.49 -24.56
C ALA A 105 10.12 -22.83 -24.07
N TYR A 106 9.44 -21.93 -23.34
CA TYR A 106 8.04 -22.10 -22.96
C TYR A 106 7.10 -22.10 -24.17
N GLU A 107 7.32 -21.20 -25.13
CA GLU A 107 6.47 -21.11 -26.33
C GLU A 107 6.63 -22.32 -27.27
N SER A 108 7.80 -22.95 -27.29
CA SER A 108 8.10 -24.12 -28.12
C SER A 108 7.78 -25.47 -27.46
N GLY A 109 7.26 -25.47 -26.22
CA GLY A 109 6.98 -26.70 -25.46
C GLY A 109 8.22 -27.55 -25.20
N ARG A 110 9.43 -26.97 -25.30
CA ARG A 110 10.67 -27.70 -25.06
C ARG A 110 10.94 -27.76 -23.56
N PRO A 111 11.24 -28.94 -22.99
CA PRO A 111 11.64 -29.02 -21.59
C PRO A 111 12.93 -28.24 -21.39
N VAL A 112 12.97 -27.37 -20.38
CA VAL A 112 14.14 -26.56 -20.04
C VAL A 112 15.28 -27.49 -19.65
N SER A 113 16.25 -27.69 -20.56
CA SER A 113 17.45 -28.49 -20.32
C SER A 113 18.49 -27.66 -19.56
N GLY A 114 18.27 -27.52 -18.27
CA GLY A 114 19.28 -27.12 -17.31
C GLY A 114 19.03 -27.88 -16.02
N PRO A 115 20.04 -28.19 -15.20
CA PRO A 115 19.80 -28.70 -13.86
C PRO A 115 19.04 -27.62 -13.11
N MET A 116 17.72 -27.76 -13.05
CA MET A 116 16.88 -26.97 -12.18
C MET A 116 17.46 -27.20 -10.80
N LYS A 117 17.94 -26.12 -10.16
CA LYS A 117 18.54 -26.21 -8.83
C LYS A 117 17.44 -26.63 -7.87
N GLN A 118 17.21 -27.94 -7.76
CA GLN A 118 16.22 -28.57 -6.91
C GLN A 118 16.73 -28.54 -5.47
N ASP A 119 16.94 -27.34 -4.93
CA ASP A 119 17.22 -27.14 -3.51
C ASP A 119 15.90 -27.16 -2.71
N TRP A 120 14.76 -26.99 -3.40
CA TRP A 120 13.42 -26.98 -2.82
C TRP A 120 13.02 -28.25 -2.04
N PRO A 121 13.47 -29.48 -2.36
CA PRO A 121 13.10 -30.68 -1.59
C PRO A 121 13.64 -30.67 -0.16
N ARG A 122 14.68 -29.87 0.14
CA ARG A 122 15.21 -29.70 1.51
C ARG A 122 14.25 -28.96 2.44
N GLU A 123 13.25 -28.28 1.89
CA GLU A 123 12.33 -27.43 2.64
C GLU A 123 11.08 -28.18 3.13
N PHE A 124 10.87 -29.43 2.69
CA PHE A 124 9.65 -30.21 2.98
C PHE A 124 9.93 -31.44 3.84
N ALA A 125 9.05 -31.71 4.81
CA ALA A 125 9.22 -32.78 5.78
C ALA A 125 9.00 -34.20 5.20
N ALA A 126 8.20 -34.33 4.14
CA ALA A 126 7.91 -35.62 3.51
C ALA A 126 7.79 -35.48 1.99
N ILE A 127 8.46 -36.38 1.28
CA ILE A 127 8.44 -36.51 -0.18
C ILE A 127 7.79 -37.86 -0.50
N ARG A 128 6.72 -37.87 -1.31
CA ARG A 128 6.14 -39.09 -1.89
C ARG A 128 6.28 -39.02 -3.41
N THR A 129 6.47 -40.16 -4.05
CA THR A 129 6.48 -40.23 -5.51
C THR A 129 5.15 -40.83 -5.96
N ASP A 130 4.49 -40.15 -6.90
CA ASP A 130 3.28 -40.63 -7.56
C ASP A 130 3.61 -41.82 -8.49
N GLU A 131 2.59 -42.56 -8.92
CA GLU A 131 2.70 -43.71 -9.83
C GLU A 131 3.33 -43.31 -11.18
N ASP A 132 3.16 -42.05 -11.58
CA ASP A 132 3.78 -41.45 -12.77
C ASP A 132 5.24 -41.02 -12.57
N GLY A 133 5.85 -41.31 -11.41
CA GLY A 133 7.23 -40.92 -11.08
C GLY A 133 7.38 -39.44 -10.67
N VAL A 134 6.27 -38.72 -10.47
CA VAL A 134 6.26 -37.32 -10.06
C VAL A 134 6.47 -37.21 -8.55
N GLN A 135 7.49 -36.48 -8.10
CA GLN A 135 7.71 -36.25 -6.67
C GLN A 135 6.74 -35.17 -6.13
N ILE A 136 5.85 -35.58 -5.24
CA ILE A 136 4.89 -34.76 -4.51
C ILE A 136 5.37 -34.60 -3.06
N CYS A 137 5.77 -33.39 -2.68
CA CYS A 137 6.16 -33.08 -1.31
C CYS A 137 4.99 -32.40 -0.58
N LEU A 138 4.55 -32.95 0.55
CA LEU A 138 3.46 -32.40 1.35
C LEU A 138 4.03 -31.80 2.64
N ASN A 139 3.79 -30.51 2.87
CA ASN A 139 4.03 -29.91 4.18
C ASN A 139 2.85 -30.27 5.08
N THR A 140 2.92 -31.43 5.75
CA THR A 140 1.88 -31.87 6.67
C THR A 140 2.01 -31.09 7.97
N SER A 141 1.15 -30.09 8.16
CA SER A 141 1.04 -29.33 9.43
C SER A 141 0.25 -30.07 10.52
N GLY A 142 -0.09 -31.35 10.30
CA GLY A 142 -0.86 -32.17 11.24
C GLY A 142 0.00 -33.23 11.92
N LYS A 143 0.00 -33.25 13.25
CA LYS A 143 0.53 -34.37 14.05
C LYS A 143 -0.24 -35.64 13.71
N ILE A 144 0.50 -36.72 13.44
CA ILE A 144 0.01 -38.10 13.44
C ILE A 144 -0.29 -38.50 14.88
#